data_AF-A0A0G3BAB6-F1
#
_entry.id   AF-A0A0G3BAB6-F1
#
_cell.length_a   1.000
_cell.length_b   1.000
_cell.length_c   1.000
_cell.angle_alpha   90.00
_cell.angle_beta   90.00
_cell.angle_gamma   90.00
#
_symmetry.space_group_name_H-M   'P 1'
#
loop_
_entity.id
_entity.type
_entity.pdbx_description
1 polymer ?
#
loop_
_entity_poly.entity_id
_entity_poly.type
_entity_poly.pdbx_seq_one_letter_code
_entity_poly.pdbx_strand_id
1 'polypeptide(L)'
;MGVVEVLDPVAPARAGGWKVDVSRGERNGRVSSEWFNRPDDERYLSLDDLWASVKGRSERSRSRVVQTADIRVEAARDNPERLHLMLPKAQEPVAPTHWAFGQLASIVGAPASYLRQLPAPLAGINLQYGLTNHRAEQVKTFETEDGRTELRAVTGPDYGRIHDFELVEAVQRIAGNGTGDTRWKVPGVLDWSTGVYNPDVEISRDTTTLYASDRDVFLFLVDDRNPIGEYPKLCVSERAHAVFRYVQASKRPANIMAS
;
A
#
# COMPACT_ATOMS: atom_id res chain seq x y z
N MET A 1 -20.09 31.25 -29.88
CA MET A 1 -21.05 30.16 -29.61
C MET A 1 -20.25 28.98 -29.08
N GLY A 2 -20.34 28.71 -27.77
CA GLY A 2 -19.72 27.53 -27.18
C GLY A 2 -20.57 26.31 -27.49
N VAL A 3 -19.96 25.29 -28.08
CA VAL A 3 -20.63 24.00 -28.34
C VAL A 3 -20.71 23.27 -27.01
N VAL A 4 -21.93 23.14 -26.49
CA VAL A 4 -22.24 22.24 -25.38
C VAL A 4 -22.38 20.86 -26.00
N GLU A 5 -21.39 19.98 -25.81
CA GLU A 5 -21.57 18.55 -26.09
C GLU A 5 -22.55 17.98 -25.08
N VAL A 6 -23.77 17.70 -25.55
CA VAL A 6 -24.76 16.91 -24.83
C VAL A 6 -24.30 15.45 -24.93
N LEU A 7 -23.90 14.86 -23.80
CA LEU A 7 -23.53 13.45 -23.72
C LEU A 7 -24.75 12.59 -24.09
N ASP A 8 -24.54 11.65 -25.03
CA ASP A 8 -25.57 10.71 -25.48
C ASP A 8 -26.14 9.86 -24.33
N PRO A 9 -27.43 9.48 -24.41
CA PRO A 9 -28.09 8.69 -23.38
C PRO A 9 -27.44 7.30 -23.21
N VAL A 10 -27.33 6.86 -21.95
CA VAL A 10 -26.82 5.55 -21.53
C VAL A 10 -27.57 4.43 -22.27
N ALA A 11 -26.87 3.66 -23.10
CA ALA A 11 -27.41 2.46 -23.73
C ALA A 11 -27.81 1.42 -22.66
N PRO A 12 -28.95 0.72 -22.81
CA PRO A 12 -29.40 -0.24 -21.80
C PRO A 12 -28.40 -1.39 -21.63
N ALA A 13 -28.11 -1.73 -20.37
CA ALA A 13 -27.20 -2.80 -19.99
C ALA A 13 -27.60 -4.13 -20.65
N ARG A 14 -26.71 -4.70 -21.47
CA ARG A 14 -26.86 -6.09 -21.93
C ARG A 14 -26.71 -7.01 -20.73
N ALA A 15 -27.78 -7.71 -20.36
CA ALA A 15 -27.71 -8.80 -19.40
C ALA A 15 -26.96 -9.98 -20.04
N GLY A 16 -25.71 -10.18 -19.65
CA GLY A 16 -24.85 -11.26 -20.16
C GLY A 16 -23.41 -10.80 -20.34
N GLY A 17 -22.47 -11.66 -19.95
CA GLY A 17 -21.04 -11.41 -20.05
C GLY A 17 -20.57 -11.09 -21.48
N TRP A 18 -19.38 -10.52 -21.56
CA TRP A 18 -18.76 -10.05 -22.78
C TRP A 18 -17.76 -11.05 -23.34
N LYS A 19 -17.81 -11.36 -24.63
CA LYS A 19 -16.80 -12.22 -25.25
C LYS A 19 -15.48 -11.45 -25.44
N VAL A 20 -14.40 -11.99 -24.88
CA VAL A 20 -13.04 -11.44 -24.91
C VAL A 20 -12.20 -12.20 -25.92
N ASP A 21 -11.56 -11.47 -26.84
CA ASP A 21 -10.54 -12.03 -27.72
C ASP A 21 -9.16 -12.00 -27.04
N VAL A 22 -8.83 -13.11 -26.38
CA VAL A 22 -7.56 -13.32 -25.66
C VAL A 22 -6.34 -13.39 -26.58
N SER A 23 -6.50 -13.61 -27.89
CA SER A 23 -5.39 -13.68 -28.85
C SER A 23 -4.75 -12.32 -29.14
N ARG A 24 -5.42 -11.22 -28.77
CA ARG A 24 -4.98 -9.84 -29.01
C ARG A 24 -4.28 -9.22 -27.78
N GLY A 25 -3.81 -10.03 -26.84
CA GLY A 25 -3.11 -9.62 -25.62
C GLY A 25 -1.74 -10.29 -25.44
N GLU A 26 -0.87 -9.68 -24.64
CA GLU A 26 0.39 -10.26 -24.15
C GLU A 26 0.22 -10.74 -22.70
N ARG A 27 1.01 -11.72 -22.24
CA ARG A 27 0.97 -12.24 -20.86
C ARG A 27 2.15 -11.69 -20.05
N ASN A 28 1.93 -11.22 -18.82
CA ASN A 28 3.00 -10.70 -17.95
C ASN A 28 3.04 -11.41 -16.58
N GLY A 29 3.45 -12.69 -16.56
CA GLY A 29 3.35 -13.64 -15.43
C GLY A 29 3.76 -13.15 -14.03
N ARG A 30 4.52 -12.06 -13.95
CA ARG A 30 4.99 -11.49 -12.68
C ARG A 30 3.87 -10.76 -11.92
N VAL A 31 2.99 -10.04 -12.61
CA VAL A 31 1.96 -9.22 -11.95
C VAL A 31 0.85 -10.09 -11.37
N SER A 32 0.41 -11.17 -12.05
CA SER A 32 -0.54 -12.11 -11.44
C SER A 32 0.09 -12.88 -10.30
N SER A 33 1.40 -13.17 -10.34
CA SER A 33 2.06 -13.88 -9.24
C SER A 33 2.17 -13.03 -7.96
N GLU A 34 2.38 -11.70 -8.07
CA GLU A 34 2.42 -10.80 -6.91
C GLU A 34 1.02 -10.53 -6.33
N TRP A 35 -0.03 -10.71 -7.13
CA TRP A 35 -1.43 -10.62 -6.74
C TRP A 35 -1.95 -11.92 -6.11
N PHE A 36 -1.71 -13.06 -6.76
CA PHE A 36 -2.20 -14.38 -6.34
C PHE A 36 -1.62 -14.84 -5.00
N ASN A 37 -0.38 -14.43 -4.66
CA ASN A 37 0.29 -14.82 -3.44
C ASN A 37 -0.07 -13.95 -2.21
N ARG A 38 -1.06 -13.05 -2.32
CA ARG A 38 -1.49 -12.21 -1.18
C ARG A 38 -2.33 -13.00 -0.19
N PRO A 39 -2.04 -12.94 1.13
CA PRO A 39 -2.88 -13.57 2.15
C PRO A 39 -4.32 -13.05 2.14
N ASP A 40 -5.28 -13.89 2.54
CA ASP A 40 -6.71 -13.55 2.53
C ASP A 40 -7.08 -12.38 3.45
N ASP A 41 -6.34 -12.19 4.53
CA ASP A 41 -6.48 -11.10 5.49
C ASP A 41 -5.98 -9.75 4.96
N GLU A 42 -5.17 -9.75 3.89
CA GLU A 42 -4.73 -8.53 3.19
C GLU A 42 -5.66 -8.13 2.03
N ARG A 43 -6.69 -8.94 1.73
CA ARG A 43 -7.67 -8.69 0.67
C ARG A 43 -8.90 -8.03 1.27
N TYR A 44 -9.66 -7.24 0.51
CA TYR A 44 -10.88 -6.56 0.98
C TYR A 44 -11.98 -6.64 -0.07
N LEU A 45 -13.25 -6.75 0.33
CA LEU A 45 -14.36 -6.93 -0.61
C LEU A 45 -14.99 -5.59 -1.04
N SER A 46 -14.73 -4.53 -0.27
CA SER A 46 -15.30 -3.21 -0.47
C SER A 46 -14.29 -2.13 -0.08
N LEU A 47 -14.48 -0.92 -0.58
CA LEU A 47 -13.64 0.22 -0.21
C LEU A 47 -13.88 0.65 1.25
N ASP A 48 -15.07 0.46 1.79
CA ASP A 48 -15.39 0.73 3.19
C ASP A 48 -14.60 -0.17 4.14
N ASP A 49 -14.55 -1.48 3.86
CA ASP A 49 -13.75 -2.43 4.67
C ASP A 49 -12.25 -2.11 4.58
N LEU A 50 -11.79 -1.81 3.36
CA LEU A 50 -10.40 -1.41 3.13
C LEU A 50 -10.07 -0.14 3.93
N TRP A 51 -10.91 0.89 3.83
CA TRP A 51 -10.75 2.16 4.52
C TRP A 51 -10.76 1.97 6.04
N ALA A 52 -11.70 1.20 6.58
CA ALA A 52 -11.80 0.94 8.02
C ALA A 52 -10.51 0.29 8.55
N SER A 53 -9.96 -0.68 7.81
CA SER A 53 -8.70 -1.33 8.15
C SER A 53 -7.53 -0.33 8.16
N VAL A 54 -7.33 0.41 7.06
CA VAL A 54 -6.19 1.32 6.95
C VAL A 54 -6.31 2.55 7.85
N LYS A 55 -7.54 2.98 8.17
CA LYS A 55 -7.79 4.04 9.15
C LYS A 55 -7.51 3.56 10.57
N GLY A 56 -8.01 2.38 10.96
CA GLY A 56 -7.72 1.80 12.27
C GLY A 56 -6.22 1.54 12.49
N ARG A 57 -5.46 1.22 11.43
CA ARG A 57 -3.99 1.19 11.48
C ARG A 57 -3.41 2.58 11.72
N SER A 58 -3.90 3.59 11.00
CA SER A 58 -3.42 4.96 11.14
C SER A 58 -3.67 5.55 12.52
N GLU A 59 -4.83 5.27 13.12
CA GLU A 59 -5.19 5.73 14.48
C GLU A 59 -4.30 5.13 15.57
N ARG A 60 -3.80 3.89 15.35
CA ARG A 60 -2.80 3.24 16.21
C ARG A 60 -1.36 3.67 15.91
N SER A 61 -1.14 4.46 14.87
CA SER A 61 0.19 4.95 14.51
C SER A 61 0.46 6.32 15.11
N ARG A 62 1.71 6.57 15.52
CA ARG A 62 2.13 7.85 16.11
C ARG A 62 3.33 8.38 15.34
N SER A 63 3.34 9.69 15.10
CA SER A 63 4.48 10.38 14.51
C SER A 63 5.02 11.43 15.46
N ARG A 64 6.35 11.54 15.57
CA ARG A 64 6.99 12.57 16.40
C ARG A 64 8.18 13.17 15.67
N VAL A 65 8.30 14.49 15.72
CA VAL A 65 9.54 15.17 15.34
C VAL A 65 10.39 15.31 16.59
N VAL A 66 11.59 14.74 16.56
CA VAL A 66 12.52 14.67 17.71
C VAL A 66 13.91 15.08 17.26
N GLN A 67 14.70 15.63 18.18
CA GLN A 67 16.14 15.80 17.94
C GLN A 67 16.82 14.44 18.03
N THR A 68 17.70 14.14 17.08
CA THR A 68 18.50 12.90 17.08
C THR A 68 19.28 12.71 18.38
N ALA A 69 19.88 13.78 18.92
CA ALA A 69 20.63 13.74 20.17
C ALA A 69 19.78 13.40 21.41
N ASP A 70 18.47 13.60 21.36
CA ASP A 70 17.55 13.29 22.46
C ASP A 70 17.04 11.84 22.41
N ILE A 71 17.32 11.10 21.32
CA ILE A 71 17.01 9.67 21.22
C ILE A 71 18.00 8.90 22.09
N ARG A 72 17.50 8.19 23.09
CA ARG A 72 18.32 7.29 23.90
C ARG A 72 18.17 5.85 23.44
N VAL A 73 19.29 5.15 23.37
CA VAL A 73 19.36 3.73 22.98
C VAL A 73 19.61 2.90 24.22
N GLU A 74 18.73 1.94 24.46
CA GLU A 74 18.84 1.00 25.56
C GLU A 74 18.94 -0.43 25.02
N ALA A 75 19.93 -1.18 25.49
CA ALA A 75 20.07 -2.58 25.19
C ALA A 75 19.92 -3.39 26.48
N ALA A 76 19.13 -4.45 26.42
CA ALA A 76 18.94 -5.34 27.56
C ALA A 76 20.27 -6.05 27.88
N ARG A 77 20.72 -5.98 29.13
CA ARG A 77 21.97 -6.65 29.55
C ARG A 77 21.85 -8.17 29.57
N ASP A 78 20.64 -8.66 29.82
CA ASP A 78 20.26 -10.07 29.93
C ASP A 78 19.78 -10.66 28.61
N ASN A 79 19.57 -9.84 27.57
CA ASN A 79 19.17 -10.28 26.24
C ASN A 79 20.00 -9.58 25.14
N PRO A 80 21.03 -10.24 24.59
CA PRO A 80 21.94 -9.65 23.61
C PRO A 80 21.27 -9.34 22.26
N GLU A 81 20.02 -9.75 22.03
CA GLU A 81 19.27 -9.49 20.80
C GLU A 81 18.29 -8.31 20.94
N ARG A 82 18.07 -7.80 22.15
CA ARG A 82 17.07 -6.76 22.40
C ARG A 82 17.70 -5.36 22.53
N LEU A 83 17.34 -4.52 21.58
CA LEU A 83 17.63 -3.09 21.55
C LEU A 83 16.31 -2.31 21.43
N HIS A 84 16.16 -1.29 22.28
CA HIS A 84 15.01 -0.39 22.32
C HIS A 84 15.46 1.06 22.32
N LEU A 85 14.54 1.95 21.93
CA LEU A 85 14.75 3.38 21.84
C LEU A 85 13.79 4.09 22.79
N MET A 86 14.33 4.97 23.61
CA MET A 86 13.55 5.91 24.40
C MET A 86 13.45 7.21 23.62
N LEU A 87 12.29 7.41 22.99
CA LEU A 87 12.00 8.63 22.24
C LEU A 87 11.48 9.73 23.18
N PRO A 88 11.83 11.00 22.94
CA PRO A 88 11.25 12.11 23.70
C PRO A 88 9.73 12.07 23.71
N LYS A 89 9.13 12.18 24.91
CA LYS A 89 7.66 12.16 25.14
C LYS A 89 6.98 10.83 24.78
N ALA A 90 7.72 9.76 24.47
CA ALA A 90 7.15 8.41 24.43
C ALA A 90 6.96 7.88 25.86
N GLN A 91 5.83 7.20 26.11
CA GLN A 91 5.53 6.59 27.40
C GLN A 91 6.19 5.21 27.56
N GLU A 92 6.48 4.55 26.44
CA GLU A 92 7.06 3.21 26.40
C GLU A 92 8.30 3.18 25.50
N PRO A 93 9.25 2.27 25.77
CA PRO A 93 10.36 2.00 24.88
C PRO A 93 9.87 1.49 23.52
N VAL A 94 10.54 1.90 22.46
CA VAL A 94 10.17 1.55 21.09
C VAL A 94 11.22 0.63 20.47
N ALA A 95 10.81 -0.51 19.95
CA ALA A 95 11.72 -1.43 19.25
C ALA A 95 11.88 -1.01 17.78
N PRO A 96 13.11 -0.71 17.28
CA PRO A 96 13.30 -0.42 15.87
C PRO A 96 13.15 -1.67 15.02
N THR A 97 12.35 -1.57 13.96
CA THR A 97 12.35 -2.59 12.90
C THR A 97 13.70 -2.62 12.17
N HIS A 98 13.97 -3.70 11.43
CA HIS A 98 15.19 -3.82 10.64
C HIS A 98 15.41 -2.62 9.69
N TRP A 99 14.32 -2.11 9.09
CA TRP A 99 14.35 -0.93 8.22
C TRP A 99 14.67 0.35 9.01
N ALA A 100 13.92 0.64 10.07
CA ALA A 100 14.14 1.84 10.89
C ALA A 100 15.54 1.86 11.52
N PHE A 101 16.06 0.71 11.96
CA PHE A 101 17.44 0.59 12.45
C PHE A 101 18.45 0.97 11.37
N GLY A 102 18.22 0.54 10.11
CA GLY A 102 19.05 0.94 8.98
C GLY A 102 19.00 2.44 8.72
N GLN A 103 17.83 3.06 8.85
CA GLN A 103 17.69 4.52 8.71
C GLN A 103 18.44 5.28 9.82
N LEU A 104 18.33 4.84 11.08
CA LEU A 104 19.07 5.42 12.20
C LEU A 104 20.59 5.31 12.01
N ALA A 105 21.08 4.14 11.61
CA ALA A 105 22.49 3.94 11.30
C ALA A 105 22.96 4.86 10.16
N SER A 106 22.15 5.01 9.10
CA SER A 106 22.45 5.92 8.00
C SER A 106 22.51 7.39 8.41
N ILE A 107 21.61 7.84 9.31
CA ILE A 107 21.59 9.21 9.84
C ILE A 107 22.90 9.54 10.54
N VAL A 108 23.48 8.58 11.25
CA VAL A 108 24.74 8.78 12.01
C VAL A 108 25.99 8.39 11.21
N GLY A 109 25.85 8.08 9.92
CA GLY A 109 26.96 7.69 9.04
C GLY A 109 27.57 6.30 9.35
N ALA A 110 26.85 5.44 10.08
CA ALA A 110 27.34 4.12 10.46
C ALA A 110 26.87 3.00 9.49
N PRO A 111 27.71 1.99 9.20
CA PRO A 111 27.30 0.85 8.39
C PRO A 111 26.28 -0.04 9.11
N ALA A 112 25.02 -0.01 8.68
CA ALA A 112 23.93 -0.77 9.30
C ALA A 112 24.18 -2.29 9.32
N SER A 113 24.79 -2.85 8.27
CA SER A 113 25.12 -4.27 8.18
C SER A 113 26.11 -4.70 9.27
N TYR A 114 27.12 -3.87 9.54
CA TYR A 114 28.08 -4.12 10.60
C TYR A 114 27.43 -4.03 11.99
N LEU A 115 26.67 -2.97 12.26
CA LEU A 115 26.01 -2.79 13.56
C LEU A 115 25.05 -3.94 13.90
N ARG A 116 24.39 -4.54 12.90
CA ARG A 116 23.48 -5.70 13.10
C ARG A 116 24.20 -7.00 13.45
N GLN A 117 25.50 -7.12 13.17
CA GLN A 117 26.28 -8.29 13.54
C GLN A 117 26.80 -8.21 14.98
N LEU A 118 26.72 -7.04 15.60
CA LEU A 118 27.14 -6.82 16.97
C LEU A 118 26.02 -7.22 17.94
N PRO A 119 26.36 -7.76 19.12
CA PRO A 119 25.43 -7.85 20.24
C PRO A 119 24.77 -6.49 20.52
N ALA A 120 23.49 -6.50 20.90
CA ALA A 120 22.68 -5.30 21.14
C ALA A 120 23.37 -4.26 22.04
N PRO A 121 24.10 -4.60 23.12
CA PRO A 121 24.83 -3.61 23.90
C PRO A 121 25.91 -2.84 23.11
N LEU A 122 26.67 -3.53 22.25
CA LEU A 122 27.71 -2.90 21.43
C LEU A 122 27.09 -2.08 20.29
N ALA A 123 26.07 -2.64 19.62
CA ALA A 123 25.31 -1.91 18.63
C ALA A 123 24.69 -0.63 19.22
N GLY A 124 24.13 -0.74 20.43
CA GLY A 124 23.48 0.35 21.15
C GLY A 124 24.43 1.46 21.54
N ILE A 125 25.61 1.14 22.09
CA ILE A 125 26.64 2.14 22.43
C ILE A 125 27.12 2.88 21.18
N ASN A 126 27.42 2.15 20.10
CA ASN A 126 27.86 2.75 18.84
C ASN A 126 26.79 3.66 18.23
N LEU A 127 25.53 3.21 18.25
CA LEU A 127 24.41 3.99 17.74
C LEU A 127 24.14 5.23 18.62
N GLN A 128 24.19 5.09 19.95
CA GLN A 128 24.04 6.21 20.88
C GLN A 128 25.13 7.27 20.67
N TYR A 129 26.39 6.84 20.51
CA TYR A 129 27.50 7.75 20.22
C TYR A 129 27.23 8.54 18.94
N GLY A 130 26.78 7.85 17.88
CA GLY A 130 26.40 8.49 16.62
C GLY A 130 25.27 9.50 16.80
N LEU A 131 24.17 9.12 17.48
CA LEU A 131 23.01 9.98 17.67
C LEU A 131 23.32 11.24 18.47
N THR A 132 24.23 11.16 19.45
CA THR A 132 24.63 12.30 20.28
C THR A 132 25.66 13.22 19.61
N ASN A 133 26.59 12.68 18.81
CA ASN A 133 27.73 13.44 18.28
C ASN A 133 27.63 13.80 16.80
N HIS A 134 26.79 13.12 16.03
CA HIS A 134 26.51 13.51 14.66
C HIS A 134 25.72 14.84 14.67
N ARG A 135 25.76 15.60 13.56
CA ARG A 135 25.08 16.89 13.45
C ARG A 135 23.64 16.75 13.96
N ALA A 136 23.26 17.59 14.94
CA ALA A 136 21.94 17.56 15.55
C ALA A 136 20.87 17.88 14.50
N GLU A 137 20.32 16.82 13.92
CA GLU A 137 19.26 16.87 12.93
C GLU A 137 17.94 16.50 13.62
N GLN A 138 16.88 17.23 13.27
CA GLN A 138 15.52 16.82 13.60
C GLN A 138 15.11 15.69 12.70
N VAL A 139 14.51 14.65 13.26
CA VAL A 139 13.98 13.51 12.51
C VAL A 139 12.53 13.28 12.87
N LYS A 140 11.77 12.81 11.89
CA LYS A 140 10.40 12.36 12.08
C LYS A 140 10.41 10.85 12.26
N THR A 141 9.91 10.41 13.40
CA THR A 141 9.74 9.00 13.75
C THR A 141 8.31 8.58 13.43
N PHE A 142 8.14 7.33 12.97
CA PHE A 142 6.84 6.72 12.72
C PHE A 142 6.74 5.40 13.48
N GLU A 143 5.82 5.37 14.43
CA GLU A 143 5.60 4.29 15.38
C GLU A 143 4.26 3.61 15.12
N THR A 144 4.18 2.31 15.37
CA THR A 144 2.93 1.56 15.35
C THR A 144 2.86 0.66 16.58
N GLU A 145 1.64 0.45 17.07
CA GLU A 145 1.36 -0.39 18.22
C GLU A 145 0.73 -1.70 17.75
N ASP A 146 1.51 -2.79 17.85
CA ASP A 146 1.08 -4.15 17.51
C ASP A 146 1.70 -5.15 18.50
N GLY A 147 1.07 -5.28 19.67
CA GLY A 147 1.58 -6.03 20.84
C GLY A 147 2.74 -5.35 21.57
N ARG A 148 3.66 -4.72 20.85
CA ARG A 148 4.68 -3.79 21.38
C ARG A 148 4.78 -2.56 20.48
N THR A 149 5.25 -1.44 21.04
CA THR A 149 5.49 -0.23 20.23
C THR A 149 6.73 -0.44 19.35
N GLU A 150 6.56 -0.38 18.03
CA GLU A 150 7.63 -0.55 17.05
C GLU A 150 7.89 0.73 16.25
N LEU A 151 9.16 1.06 16.06
CA LEU A 151 9.60 2.14 15.18
C LEU A 151 9.74 1.56 13.77
N ARG A 152 8.82 1.98 12.90
CA ARG A 152 8.69 1.47 11.53
C ARG A 152 9.47 2.31 10.52
N ALA A 153 9.65 3.61 10.80
CA ALA A 153 10.49 4.47 9.98
C ALA A 153 11.06 5.66 10.76
N VAL A 154 12.21 6.15 10.28
CA VAL A 154 12.83 7.42 10.67
C VAL A 154 13.20 8.18 9.41
N THR A 155 12.66 9.39 9.25
CA THR A 155 12.82 10.21 8.05
C THR A 155 13.22 11.63 8.42
N GLY A 156 13.50 12.48 7.42
CA GLY A 156 13.64 13.92 7.63
C GLY A 156 12.37 14.54 8.24
N PRO A 157 12.50 15.72 8.89
CA PRO A 157 11.41 16.35 9.64
C PRO A 157 10.26 16.78 8.72
N ASP A 158 10.61 17.21 7.50
CA ASP A 158 9.66 17.69 6.48
C ASP A 158 9.07 16.56 5.62
N TYR A 159 9.38 15.29 5.94
CA TYR A 159 8.82 14.17 5.20
C TYR A 159 7.31 14.05 5.49
N GLY A 160 6.52 14.51 4.51
CA GLY A 160 5.07 14.35 4.47
C GLY A 160 4.71 12.95 4.00
N ARG A 161 4.02 12.18 4.85
CA ARG A 161 3.44 10.90 4.48
C ARG A 161 1.96 11.09 4.26
N ILE A 162 1.48 10.77 3.06
CA ILE A 162 0.04 10.59 2.82
C ILE A 162 -0.35 9.28 3.52
N HIS A 163 -1.41 9.27 4.32
CA HIS A 163 -1.91 8.08 5.00
C HIS A 163 -2.74 7.21 4.06
N ASP A 164 -2.76 5.89 4.27
CA ASP A 164 -3.43 4.95 3.33
C ASP A 164 -4.93 5.23 3.26
N PHE A 165 -5.54 5.58 4.38
CA PHE A 165 -6.94 5.95 4.44
C PHE A 165 -7.25 7.22 3.63
N GLU A 166 -6.35 8.20 3.55
CA GLU A 166 -6.57 9.42 2.74
C GLU A 166 -6.62 9.09 1.25
N LEU A 167 -5.80 8.13 0.81
CA LEU A 167 -5.82 7.64 -0.56
C LEU A 167 -7.14 6.91 -0.87
N VAL A 168 -7.55 6.01 0.02
CA VAL A 168 -8.79 5.24 -0.14
C VAL A 168 -10.01 6.16 -0.09
N GLU A 169 -10.02 7.14 0.82
CA GLU A 169 -11.08 8.14 0.93
C GLU A 169 -11.20 8.99 -0.34
N ALA A 170 -10.07 9.42 -0.92
CA ALA A 170 -10.07 10.15 -2.18
C ALA A 170 -10.68 9.33 -3.33
N VAL A 171 -10.43 8.01 -3.36
CA VAL A 171 -11.02 7.09 -4.34
C VAL A 171 -12.50 6.86 -4.07
N GLN A 172 -12.92 6.68 -2.82
CA GLN A 172 -14.33 6.53 -2.43
C GLN A 172 -15.19 7.72 -2.88
N ARG A 173 -14.65 8.95 -2.84
CA ARG A 173 -15.37 10.14 -3.36
C ARG A 173 -15.73 10.03 -4.84
N ILE A 174 -15.03 9.21 -5.61
CA ILE A 174 -15.24 9.02 -7.06
C ILE A 174 -15.98 7.72 -7.34
N ALA A 175 -15.63 6.65 -6.64
CA ALA A 175 -16.04 5.27 -6.93
C ALA A 175 -17.09 4.71 -5.96
N GLY A 176 -17.46 5.46 -4.92
CA GLY A 176 -18.32 4.96 -3.85
C GLY A 176 -17.66 3.80 -3.12
N ASN A 177 -18.39 2.71 -2.89
CA ASN A 177 -17.87 1.53 -2.19
C ASN A 177 -17.10 0.56 -3.11
N GLY A 178 -17.07 0.82 -4.42
CA GLY A 178 -16.41 -0.06 -5.39
C GLY A 178 -17.11 -1.40 -5.58
N THR A 179 -18.37 -1.51 -5.15
CA THR A 179 -19.18 -2.74 -5.21
C THR A 179 -20.21 -2.73 -6.33
N GLY A 180 -20.18 -1.71 -7.19
CA GLY A 180 -21.15 -1.50 -8.28
C GLY A 180 -22.26 -0.50 -7.95
N ASP A 181 -22.14 0.18 -6.81
CA ASP A 181 -22.95 1.32 -6.38
C ASP A 181 -22.73 2.58 -7.26
N THR A 182 -21.55 2.70 -7.87
CA THR A 182 -21.26 3.64 -8.96
C THR A 182 -20.87 2.87 -10.23
N ARG A 183 -20.51 3.59 -11.30
CA ARG A 183 -19.93 2.96 -12.50
C ARG A 183 -18.58 2.28 -12.24
N TRP A 184 -17.89 2.65 -11.15
CA TRP A 184 -16.59 2.11 -10.79
C TRP A 184 -16.75 0.98 -9.79
N LYS A 185 -16.25 -0.21 -10.13
CA LYS A 185 -16.31 -1.36 -9.23
C LYS A 185 -15.10 -2.27 -9.36
N VAL A 186 -14.94 -3.17 -8.38
CA VAL A 186 -14.04 -4.31 -8.52
C VAL A 186 -14.38 -5.07 -9.81
N PRO A 187 -13.39 -5.41 -10.65
CA PRO A 187 -13.64 -6.14 -11.88
C PRO A 187 -14.36 -7.46 -11.63
N GLY A 188 -15.19 -7.84 -12.60
CA GLY A 188 -15.69 -9.20 -12.73
C GLY A 188 -14.60 -10.18 -13.16
N VAL A 189 -15.01 -11.37 -13.61
CA VAL A 189 -14.09 -12.48 -13.90
C VAL A 189 -14.15 -12.89 -15.36
N LEU A 190 -12.99 -13.13 -15.97
CA LEU A 190 -12.87 -13.80 -17.25
C LEU A 190 -12.80 -15.31 -17.05
N ASP A 191 -13.77 -16.03 -17.60
CA ASP A 191 -13.65 -17.47 -17.76
C ASP A 191 -12.73 -17.78 -18.95
N TRP A 192 -11.53 -18.26 -18.64
CA TRP A 192 -10.50 -18.59 -19.63
C TRP A 192 -10.86 -19.76 -20.54
N SER A 193 -11.78 -20.64 -20.11
CA SER A 193 -12.21 -21.79 -20.91
C SER A 193 -13.18 -21.38 -22.02
N THR A 194 -14.00 -20.35 -21.77
CA THR A 194 -15.02 -19.87 -22.70
C THR A 194 -14.65 -18.54 -23.36
N GLY A 195 -13.67 -17.81 -22.80
CA GLY A 195 -13.32 -16.45 -23.22
C GLY A 195 -14.41 -15.44 -22.87
N VAL A 196 -15.33 -15.75 -21.95
CA VAL A 196 -16.43 -14.87 -21.56
C VAL A 196 -16.09 -14.15 -20.26
N TYR A 197 -16.12 -12.82 -20.29
CA TYR A 197 -15.97 -11.96 -19.14
C TYR A 197 -17.33 -11.63 -18.53
N ASN A 198 -17.55 -12.01 -17.28
CA ASN A 198 -18.79 -11.71 -16.58
C ASN A 198 -18.59 -10.53 -15.60
N PRO A 199 -19.20 -9.35 -15.85
CA PRO A 199 -19.11 -8.19 -14.96
C PRO A 199 -19.93 -8.36 -13.68
N ASP A 200 -20.91 -9.25 -13.64
CA ASP A 200 -21.88 -9.37 -12.53
C ASP A 200 -21.50 -10.49 -11.54
N VAL A 201 -20.23 -10.89 -11.53
CA VAL A 201 -19.71 -11.87 -10.56
C VAL A 201 -19.64 -11.23 -9.17
N GLU A 202 -20.05 -12.00 -8.16
CA GLU A 202 -19.93 -11.60 -6.76
C GLU A 202 -18.45 -11.42 -6.35
N ILE A 203 -18.18 -10.37 -5.60
CA ILE A 203 -16.83 -10.07 -5.11
C ILE A 203 -16.48 -11.05 -4.00
N SER A 204 -15.35 -11.73 -4.15
CA SER A 204 -14.83 -12.70 -3.19
C SER A 204 -13.36 -12.42 -2.89
N ARG A 205 -12.78 -13.13 -1.92
CA ARG A 205 -11.35 -13.05 -1.61
C ARG A 205 -10.48 -13.45 -2.80
N ASP A 206 -10.97 -14.35 -3.66
CA ASP A 206 -10.24 -14.81 -4.83
C ASP A 206 -10.38 -13.90 -6.05
N THR A 207 -11.36 -13.00 -6.04
CA THR A 207 -11.68 -12.14 -7.20
C THR A 207 -11.40 -10.66 -6.95
N THR A 208 -11.22 -10.25 -5.69
CA THR A 208 -11.05 -8.84 -5.36
C THR A 208 -9.72 -8.25 -5.84
N THR A 209 -9.77 -6.98 -6.22
CA THR A 209 -8.62 -6.15 -6.61
C THR A 209 -8.21 -5.13 -5.54
N LEU A 210 -8.78 -5.22 -4.34
CA LEU A 210 -8.54 -4.31 -3.21
C LEU A 210 -7.64 -4.98 -2.16
N TYR A 211 -6.50 -4.36 -1.88
CA TYR A 211 -5.48 -4.92 -1.00
C TYR A 211 -4.85 -3.88 -0.09
N ALA A 212 -4.58 -4.27 1.15
CA ALA A 212 -3.71 -3.54 2.05
C ALA A 212 -2.91 -4.48 2.95
N SER A 213 -1.59 -4.30 2.91
CA SER A 213 -0.61 -4.90 3.82
C SER A 213 -0.07 -3.84 4.77
N ASP A 214 0.75 -4.21 5.74
CA ASP A 214 1.45 -3.28 6.65
C ASP A 214 2.33 -2.23 5.97
N ARG A 215 2.69 -2.45 4.70
CA ARG A 215 3.60 -1.58 3.97
C ARG A 215 2.94 -0.86 2.81
N ASP A 216 2.01 -1.52 2.14
CA ASP A 216 1.52 -1.12 0.82
C ASP A 216 0.00 -1.31 0.72
N VAL A 217 -0.66 -0.36 0.07
CA VAL A 217 -2.07 -0.41 -0.35
C VAL A 217 -2.14 -0.40 -1.88
N PHE A 218 -3.01 -1.23 -2.43
CA PHE A 218 -3.27 -1.31 -3.87
C PHE A 218 -4.78 -1.45 -4.11
N LEU A 219 -5.29 -0.67 -5.05
CA LEU A 219 -6.67 -0.78 -5.51
C LEU A 219 -6.73 -0.61 -7.02
N PHE A 220 -7.65 -1.35 -7.64
CA PHE A 220 -7.93 -1.28 -9.07
C PHE A 220 -9.43 -1.46 -9.31
N LEU A 221 -10.06 -0.47 -9.93
CA LEU A 221 -11.50 -0.45 -10.20
C LEU A 221 -11.73 -0.18 -11.69
N VAL A 222 -12.83 -0.70 -12.22
CA VAL A 222 -13.19 -0.60 -13.64
C VAL A 222 -14.63 -0.16 -13.83
N ASP A 223 -14.88 0.49 -14.97
CA ASP A 223 -16.21 0.64 -15.55
C ASP A 223 -16.38 -0.39 -16.67
N ASP A 224 -16.72 -1.62 -16.28
CA ASP A 224 -16.81 -2.78 -17.18
C ASP A 224 -18.19 -3.00 -17.80
N ARG A 225 -19.16 -2.13 -17.43
CA ARG A 225 -20.48 -2.06 -18.07
C ARG A 225 -20.53 -1.08 -19.23
N ASN A 226 -19.51 -0.21 -19.37
CA ASN A 226 -19.39 0.75 -20.46
C ASN A 226 -18.00 0.64 -21.16
N PRO A 227 -17.74 -0.45 -21.89
CA PRO A 227 -16.48 -0.62 -22.62
C PRO A 227 -16.32 0.43 -23.73
N ILE A 228 -15.13 1.01 -23.88
CA ILE A 228 -14.82 2.05 -24.90
C ILE A 228 -14.53 1.41 -26.28
N GLY A 229 -14.74 0.10 -26.45
CA GLY A 229 -14.47 -0.61 -27.69
C GLY A 229 -15.46 -1.76 -27.96
N GLU A 230 -15.63 -2.09 -29.23
CA GLU A 230 -16.59 -3.09 -29.76
C GLU A 230 -16.34 -4.53 -29.28
N TYR A 231 -15.17 -4.77 -28.65
CA TYR A 231 -14.78 -6.03 -28.02
C TYR A 231 -14.17 -5.75 -26.65
N PRO A 232 -14.78 -6.23 -25.57
CA PRO A 232 -14.21 -6.11 -24.23
C PRO A 232 -12.95 -6.95 -24.19
N LYS A 233 -11.84 -6.28 -23.92
CA LYS A 233 -10.59 -6.92 -23.52
C LYS A 233 -10.44 -6.56 -22.05
N LEU A 234 -9.80 -7.39 -21.22
CA LEU A 234 -9.79 -7.22 -19.77
C LEU A 234 -8.40 -6.86 -19.24
N CYS A 235 -8.30 -5.75 -18.50
CA CYS A 235 -7.16 -5.44 -17.67
C CYS A 235 -7.43 -6.00 -16.27
N VAL A 236 -7.33 -7.31 -16.12
CA VAL A 236 -6.87 -7.88 -14.86
C VAL A 236 -5.39 -8.10 -15.13
N SER A 237 -4.54 -7.65 -14.21
CA SER A 237 -3.09 -7.70 -14.33
C SER A 237 -2.62 -8.86 -15.22
N GLU A 238 -2.09 -8.50 -16.39
CA GLU A 238 -1.45 -9.32 -17.44
C GLU A 238 -2.00 -9.03 -18.84
N ARG A 239 -1.66 -7.82 -19.30
CA ARG A 239 -1.49 -7.36 -20.69
C ARG A 239 -2.43 -7.89 -21.78
N ALA A 240 -3.71 -8.14 -21.50
CA ALA A 240 -4.74 -8.07 -22.54
C ALA A 240 -5.24 -6.62 -22.65
N HIS A 241 -5.06 -5.98 -23.82
CA HIS A 241 -5.42 -4.57 -24.01
C HIS A 241 -6.93 -4.33 -24.02
N ALA A 242 -7.56 -4.32 -22.85
CA ALA A 242 -8.78 -3.57 -22.57
C ALA A 242 -8.59 -2.09 -22.79
N VAL A 243 -9.62 -1.41 -23.27
CA VAL A 243 -9.80 -0.01 -22.88
C VAL A 243 -11.10 0.06 -22.08
N PHE A 244 -11.04 -0.49 -20.87
CA PHE A 244 -11.99 -0.09 -19.83
C PHE A 244 -11.48 1.22 -19.25
N ARG A 245 -12.40 2.13 -18.89
CA ARG A 245 -12.02 3.19 -17.96
C ARG A 245 -11.65 2.48 -16.66
N TYR A 246 -10.48 2.79 -16.11
CA TYR A 246 -10.02 2.25 -14.82
C TYR A 246 -9.61 3.38 -13.87
N VAL A 247 -9.73 3.11 -12.58
CA VAL A 247 -9.11 3.88 -11.50
C VAL A 247 -8.11 2.98 -10.81
N GLN A 248 -6.84 3.38 -10.77
CA GLN A 248 -5.78 2.67 -10.08
C GLN A 248 -5.09 3.61 -9.11
N ALA A 249 -4.84 3.13 -7.89
CA ALA A 249 -4.03 3.84 -6.91
C ALA A 249 -3.10 2.88 -6.17
N SER A 250 -1.86 3.31 -5.96
CA SER A 250 -0.80 2.54 -5.27
C SER A 250 0.21 3.49 -4.64
N LYS A 251 0.77 3.11 -3.48
CA LYS A 251 1.82 3.88 -2.79
C LYS A 251 3.25 3.45 -3.07
N ARG A 252 3.45 2.31 -3.74
CA ARG A 252 4.71 2.03 -4.44
C ARG A 252 4.55 2.28 -5.93
N PRO A 253 5.65 2.56 -6.65
CA PRO A 253 5.67 2.36 -8.10
C PRO A 253 5.44 0.88 -8.34
N ALA A 254 4.18 0.51 -8.53
CA ALA A 254 3.88 -0.69 -9.25
C ALA A 254 4.36 -0.39 -10.67
N ASN A 255 5.47 -0.98 -11.09
CA ASN A 255 5.89 -1.01 -12.50
C ASN A 255 4.85 -1.82 -13.28
N ILE A 256 3.63 -1.29 -13.39
CA ILE A 256 2.49 -1.92 -14.03
C ILE A 256 2.17 -1.20 -15.36
N MET A 257 2.67 0.01 -15.61
CA MET A 257 2.31 0.78 -16.82
C MET A 257 3.43 1.60 -17.49
N ALA A 258 4.68 1.16 -17.44
CA ALA A 258 5.75 1.76 -18.26
C ALA A 258 6.48 0.68 -19.07
N SER A 259 5.82 0.21 -20.12
CA SER A 259 6.36 -0.22 -21.42
C SER A 259 5.23 -0.73 -22.29
#